data_AF-A0A524M958-F1
#
_entry.id   AF-A0A524M958-F1
#
_cell.length_a   1.000
_cell.length_b   1.000
_cell.length_c   1.000
_cell.angle_alpha   90.00
_cell.angle_beta   90.00
_cell.angle_gamma   90.00
#
_symmetry.space_group_name_H-M   'P 1'
#
loop_
_entity.id
_entity.type
_entity.pdbx_description
1 polymer ?
#
loop_
_entity_poly.entity_id
_entity_poly.type
_entity_poly.pdbx_seq_one_letter_code
_entity_poly.pdbx_strand_id
1 'polypeptide(L)'
;CRRELILFKEMEAQLAGEALDVTLSGRGLGMGGLHPITRTLERIESLFRSIGFTVASGPEIETNFYNFTALNIPENHPARAMHDTFYIAEKENEHLLRTHTSPVQIRYMQNKHPPIRVIAPGRVYRCDSDVTHTPMFHQVEGLWIDENANFAALKGILVDFIKQFSEHNKLSTRFRPSFFPFTEPSAEMDISCVMCNNKGCRVCGYTGWLEILGCGMVHPEVLKHVDIDSEKYVGFAFGMGVERLAMLRYGVNDIRMFFENDLRFLKQFN
;
A
#
# COMPACT_ATOMS: atom_id res chain seq x y z
N CYS A 1 -28.01 53.53 44.90
CA CYS A 1 -29.46 53.69 45.13
C CYS A 1 -30.07 52.33 45.50
N ARG A 2 -31.01 52.19 46.46
CA ARG A 2 -31.55 50.87 46.91
C ARG A 2 -32.11 50.01 45.77
N ARG A 3 -32.60 50.67 44.72
CA ARG A 3 -33.10 50.06 43.48
C ARG A 3 -32.01 49.34 42.67
N GLU A 4 -30.80 49.88 42.61
CA GLU A 4 -29.67 49.26 41.89
C GLU A 4 -29.18 47.98 42.59
N LEU A 5 -29.19 47.97 43.93
CA LEU A 5 -28.84 46.79 44.72
C LEU A 5 -29.81 45.62 44.53
N ILE A 6 -31.09 45.90 44.29
CA ILE A 6 -32.10 44.87 44.02
C ILE A 6 -31.91 44.31 42.61
N LEU A 7 -31.75 45.17 41.61
CA LEU A 7 -31.46 44.79 40.22
C LEU A 7 -30.19 43.94 40.09
N PHE A 8 -29.13 44.31 40.82
CA PHE A 8 -27.88 43.55 40.82
C PHE A 8 -28.06 42.14 41.39
N LYS A 9 -28.84 41.99 42.47
CA LYS A 9 -29.15 40.67 43.05
C LYS A 9 -30.03 39.81 42.16
N GLU A 10 -31.00 40.41 41.47
CA GLU A 10 -31.82 39.70 40.47
C GLU A 10 -30.95 39.22 39.30
N MET A 11 -30.04 40.07 38.81
CA MET A 11 -29.10 39.73 37.75
C MET A 11 -28.12 38.61 38.16
N GLU A 12 -27.53 38.66 39.36
CA GLU A 12 -26.66 37.58 39.87
C GLU A 12 -27.43 36.26 40.03
N ALA A 13 -28.67 36.30 40.53
CA ALA A 13 -29.50 35.12 40.66
C ALA A 13 -29.86 34.52 39.29
N GLN A 14 -30.15 35.36 38.29
CA GLN A 14 -30.40 34.92 36.92
C GLN A 14 -29.14 34.31 36.28
N LEU A 15 -27.98 34.96 36.41
CA LEU A 15 -26.70 34.45 35.90
C LEU A 15 -26.30 33.12 36.55
N ALA A 16 -26.56 32.96 37.85
CA ALA A 16 -26.31 31.70 38.56
C ALA A 16 -27.29 30.59 38.15
N GLY A 17 -28.55 30.93 37.84
CA GLY A 17 -29.57 29.98 37.37
C GLY A 17 -29.39 29.55 35.91
N GLU A 18 -28.79 30.40 35.08
CA GLU A 18 -28.43 30.13 33.69
C GLU A 18 -27.01 29.57 33.52
N ALA A 19 -26.30 29.33 34.62
CA ALA A 19 -24.95 28.77 34.61
C ALA A 19 -24.96 27.35 34.03
N LEU A 20 -24.44 27.22 32.81
CA LEU A 20 -24.31 25.95 32.10
C LEU A 20 -23.08 25.18 32.59
N ASP A 21 -23.23 23.88 32.81
CA ASP A 21 -22.10 22.99 32.99
C ASP A 21 -21.42 22.75 31.63
N VAL A 22 -20.41 23.56 31.35
CA VAL A 22 -19.59 23.48 30.13
C VAL A 22 -18.69 22.24 30.08
N THR A 23 -18.65 21.42 31.14
CA THR A 23 -17.86 20.18 31.18
C THR A 23 -18.63 18.96 30.68
N LEU A 24 -19.96 19.07 30.56
CA LEU A 24 -20.76 17.99 29.99
C LEU A 24 -20.39 17.74 28.53
N SER A 25 -20.41 16.47 28.15
CA SER A 25 -20.23 16.09 26.75
C SER A 25 -21.31 16.74 25.89
N GLY A 26 -20.87 17.37 24.80
CA GLY A 26 -21.79 17.93 23.82
C GLY A 26 -22.72 16.85 23.29
N ARG A 27 -24.02 17.18 23.16
CA ARG A 27 -24.96 16.31 22.45
C ARG A 27 -24.61 16.34 20.97
N GLY A 28 -24.29 15.18 20.39
CA GLY A 28 -23.89 15.09 19.00
C GLY A 28 -23.72 13.65 18.52
N LEU A 29 -23.49 13.51 17.22
CA LEU A 29 -23.12 12.25 16.59
C LEU A 29 -21.63 11.97 16.87
N GLY A 30 -21.29 10.69 17.04
CA GLY A 30 -19.89 10.28 17.21
C GLY A 30 -19.05 10.55 15.96
N MET A 31 -17.74 10.67 16.12
CA MET A 31 -16.81 10.77 14.99
C MET A 31 -16.71 9.43 14.27
N GLY A 32 -16.92 9.45 12.95
CA GLY A 32 -16.51 8.35 12.06
C GLY A 32 -15.01 8.41 11.77
N GLY A 33 -14.51 7.40 11.07
CA GLY A 33 -13.12 7.36 10.64
C GLY A 33 -12.93 6.41 9.45
N LEU A 34 -11.76 6.49 8.84
CA LEU A 34 -11.36 5.65 7.72
C LEU A 34 -10.70 4.36 8.23
N HIS A 35 -10.83 3.29 7.45
CA HIS A 35 -10.11 2.06 7.72
C HIS A 35 -8.58 2.31 7.67
N PRO A 36 -7.76 1.71 8.56
CA PRO A 36 -6.31 1.94 8.57
C PRO A 36 -5.62 1.63 7.23
N ILE A 37 -6.12 0.64 6.48
CA ILE A 37 -5.62 0.33 5.13
C ILE A 37 -5.93 1.46 4.14
N THR A 38 -7.12 2.05 4.20
CA THR A 38 -7.48 3.22 3.36
C THR A 38 -6.57 4.40 3.67
N ARG A 39 -6.36 4.72 4.96
CA ARG A 39 -5.42 5.79 5.37
C ARG A 39 -4.00 5.53 4.86
N THR A 40 -3.58 4.27 4.86
CA THR A 40 -2.27 3.86 4.37
C THR A 40 -2.15 4.04 2.86
N LEU A 41 -3.16 3.60 2.09
CA LEU A 41 -3.23 3.80 0.64
C LEU A 41 -3.21 5.28 0.27
N GLU A 42 -4.05 6.10 0.88
CA GLU A 42 -4.10 7.55 0.61
C GLU A 42 -2.75 8.22 0.86
N ARG A 43 -2.03 7.79 1.90
CA ARG A 43 -0.68 8.29 2.16
C ARG A 43 0.31 7.86 1.08
N ILE A 44 0.32 6.58 0.70
CA ILE A 44 1.21 6.07 -0.35
C ILE A 44 0.94 6.84 -1.65
N GLU A 45 -0.33 6.98 -2.03
CA GLU A 45 -0.74 7.74 -3.21
C GLU A 45 -0.29 9.21 -3.14
N SER A 46 -0.47 9.87 -2.01
CA SER A 46 -0.04 11.27 -1.82
C SER A 46 1.47 11.45 -2.00
N LEU A 47 2.28 10.56 -1.42
CA LEU A 47 3.74 10.59 -1.55
C LEU A 47 4.18 10.39 -3.01
N PHE A 48 3.64 9.41 -3.72
CA PHE A 48 3.99 9.18 -5.11
C PHE A 48 3.46 10.26 -6.06
N ARG A 49 2.26 10.81 -5.80
CA ARG A 49 1.72 11.96 -6.55
C ARG A 49 2.64 13.18 -6.44
N SER A 50 3.25 13.42 -5.28
CA SER A 50 4.16 14.56 -5.07
C SER A 50 5.41 14.52 -5.97
N ILE A 51 5.81 13.34 -6.45
CA ILE A 51 6.94 13.14 -7.38
C ILE A 51 6.48 12.86 -8.82
N GLY A 52 5.21 13.11 -9.13
CA GLY A 52 4.66 13.09 -10.49
C GLY A 52 4.12 11.74 -10.97
N PHE A 53 3.87 10.78 -10.08
CA PHE A 53 3.17 9.55 -10.46
C PHE A 53 1.67 9.77 -10.58
N THR A 54 1.07 9.14 -11.60
CA THR A 54 -0.39 9.06 -11.76
C THR A 54 -0.92 7.80 -11.09
N VAL A 55 -2.14 7.83 -10.58
CA VAL A 55 -2.81 6.63 -10.03
C VAL A 55 -3.61 5.96 -11.15
N ALA A 56 -3.40 4.66 -11.35
CA ALA A 56 -4.20 3.83 -12.24
C ALA A 56 -4.93 2.74 -11.47
N SER A 57 -6.10 2.35 -11.97
CA SER A 57 -6.87 1.22 -11.46
C SER A 57 -7.25 0.31 -12.62
N GLY A 58 -7.53 -0.94 -12.31
CA GLY A 58 -7.97 -1.94 -13.27
C GLY A 58 -8.78 -3.04 -12.60
N PRO A 59 -9.30 -3.99 -13.38
CA PRO A 59 -10.21 -5.01 -12.88
C PRO A 59 -9.50 -5.97 -11.92
N GLU A 60 -10.27 -6.54 -10.99
CA GLU A 60 -9.80 -7.59 -10.07
C GLU A 60 -9.85 -8.98 -10.73
N ILE A 61 -10.84 -9.21 -11.60
CA ILE A 61 -10.90 -10.37 -12.48
C ILE A 61 -10.10 -10.05 -13.74
N GLU A 62 -9.03 -10.80 -13.96
CA GLU A 62 -8.07 -10.57 -15.02
C GLU A 62 -7.91 -11.82 -15.90
N THR A 63 -7.35 -11.64 -17.10
CA THR A 63 -7.01 -12.78 -17.99
C THR A 63 -5.62 -13.32 -17.70
N ASN A 64 -5.37 -14.59 -18.02
CA ASN A 64 -4.03 -15.19 -17.97
C ASN A 64 -2.97 -14.39 -18.71
N PHE A 65 -3.32 -13.79 -19.85
CA PHE A 65 -2.38 -13.00 -20.63
C PHE A 65 -1.86 -11.80 -19.83
N TYR A 66 -2.76 -10.96 -19.32
CA TYR A 66 -2.38 -9.76 -18.57
C TYR A 66 -1.75 -10.07 -17.21
N ASN A 67 -2.18 -11.14 -16.53
CA ASN A 67 -1.65 -11.51 -15.23
C ASN A 67 -0.34 -12.30 -15.28
N PHE A 68 -0.03 -12.99 -16.37
CA PHE A 68 1.18 -13.82 -16.40
C PHE A 68 1.99 -13.66 -17.67
N THR A 69 1.41 -13.91 -18.83
CA THR A 69 2.17 -13.98 -20.09
C THR A 69 2.86 -12.64 -20.41
N ALA A 70 2.12 -11.54 -20.32
CA ALA A 70 2.66 -10.20 -20.56
C ALA A 70 3.73 -9.77 -19.54
N LEU A 71 3.79 -10.45 -18.39
CA LEU A 71 4.77 -10.24 -17.33
C LEU A 71 5.92 -11.25 -17.38
N ASN A 72 6.13 -11.89 -18.54
CA ASN A 72 7.21 -12.84 -18.78
C ASN A 72 7.17 -14.07 -17.84
N ILE A 73 5.97 -14.44 -17.37
CA ILE A 73 5.77 -15.65 -16.55
C ILE A 73 5.33 -16.78 -17.48
N PRO A 74 6.12 -17.86 -17.68
CA PRO A 74 5.77 -18.93 -18.61
C PRO A 74 4.59 -19.79 -18.11
N GLU A 75 3.95 -20.54 -19.00
CA GLU A 75 2.79 -21.40 -18.69
C GLU A 75 3.08 -22.45 -17.61
N ASN A 76 4.30 -23.00 -17.61
CA ASN A 76 4.72 -24.02 -16.65
C ASN A 76 5.24 -23.44 -15.32
N HIS A 77 5.11 -22.12 -15.10
CA HIS A 77 5.59 -21.49 -13.87
C HIS A 77 4.71 -21.89 -12.68
N PRO A 78 5.28 -22.23 -11.49
CA PRO A 78 4.51 -22.67 -10.33
C PRO A 78 3.43 -21.68 -9.89
N ALA A 79 3.70 -20.38 -9.99
CA ALA A 79 2.72 -19.33 -9.67
C ALA A 79 1.40 -19.42 -10.47
N ARG A 80 1.38 -20.07 -11.63
CA ARG A 80 0.16 -20.30 -12.43
C ARG A 80 -0.65 -21.49 -11.94
N ALA A 81 -0.15 -22.29 -11.01
CA ALA A 81 -0.87 -23.45 -10.54
C ALA A 81 -2.05 -23.04 -9.64
N MET A 82 -3.09 -23.89 -9.61
CA MET A 82 -4.31 -23.66 -8.81
C MET A 82 -4.05 -23.61 -7.29
N HIS A 83 -2.89 -24.10 -6.82
CA HIS A 83 -2.51 -24.00 -5.42
C HIS A 83 -2.13 -22.59 -4.99
N ASP A 84 -1.75 -21.73 -5.94
CA ASP A 84 -1.35 -20.33 -5.67
C ASP A 84 -2.40 -19.33 -6.17
N THR A 85 -3.09 -19.65 -7.27
CA THR A 85 -3.96 -18.72 -8.00
C THR A 85 -5.42 -19.19 -8.04
N PHE A 86 -6.35 -18.26 -7.77
CA PHE A 86 -7.79 -18.49 -7.92
C PHE A 86 -8.25 -18.35 -9.37
N TYR A 87 -8.69 -19.46 -9.97
CA TYR A 87 -9.24 -19.49 -11.31
C TYR A 87 -10.77 -19.49 -11.35
N ILE A 88 -11.34 -18.93 -12.41
CA ILE A 88 -12.78 -18.94 -12.67
C ILE A 88 -13.13 -20.18 -13.50
N ALA A 89 -13.76 -21.16 -12.87
CA ALA A 89 -14.05 -22.47 -13.44
C ALA A 89 -14.89 -22.41 -14.74
N GLU A 90 -15.84 -21.47 -14.83
CA GLU A 90 -16.75 -21.34 -15.97
C GLU A 90 -16.08 -20.89 -17.28
N LYS A 91 -14.81 -20.47 -17.22
CA LYS A 91 -14.08 -19.93 -18.37
C LYS A 91 -12.79 -20.69 -18.67
N GLU A 92 -12.79 -22.01 -18.48
CA GLU A 92 -11.66 -22.90 -18.80
C GLU A 92 -10.31 -22.42 -18.24
N ASN A 93 -10.31 -21.80 -17.06
CA ASN A 93 -9.14 -21.17 -16.43
C ASN A 93 -8.52 -20.00 -17.21
N GLU A 94 -9.17 -19.43 -18.23
CA GLU A 94 -8.71 -18.23 -18.96
C GLU A 94 -8.72 -16.98 -18.07
N HIS A 95 -9.67 -16.93 -17.14
CA HIS A 95 -9.85 -15.84 -16.19
C HIS A 95 -9.53 -16.28 -14.75
N LEU A 96 -9.00 -15.32 -13.98
CA LEU A 96 -8.54 -15.51 -12.61
C LEU A 96 -8.75 -14.25 -11.78
N LEU A 97 -8.69 -14.37 -10.47
CA LEU A 97 -8.51 -13.21 -9.59
C LEU A 97 -7.03 -12.82 -9.59
N ARG A 98 -6.73 -11.56 -9.91
CA ARG A 98 -5.36 -11.10 -10.08
C ARG A 98 -4.51 -11.35 -8.83
N THR A 99 -3.30 -11.85 -9.02
CA THR A 99 -2.37 -12.20 -7.94
C THR A 99 -1.50 -11.04 -7.46
N HIS A 100 -1.57 -9.94 -8.20
CA HIS A 100 -0.77 -8.72 -8.09
C HIS A 100 -1.43 -7.61 -8.93
N THR A 101 -0.99 -6.36 -8.76
CA THR A 101 -1.51 -5.18 -9.47
C THR A 101 -0.74 -4.85 -10.75
N SER A 102 0.35 -5.57 -11.05
CA SER A 102 1.10 -5.51 -12.32
C SER A 102 0.25 -5.54 -13.60
N PRO A 103 -0.89 -6.28 -13.69
CA PRO A 103 -1.72 -6.29 -14.90
C PRO A 103 -2.26 -4.90 -15.27
N VAL A 104 -2.51 -4.07 -14.26
CA VAL A 104 -2.94 -2.67 -14.45
C VAL A 104 -1.85 -1.87 -15.16
N GLN A 105 -0.58 -2.15 -14.86
CA GLN A 105 0.57 -1.50 -15.51
C GLN A 105 0.67 -1.89 -16.98
N ILE A 106 0.51 -3.19 -17.30
CA ILE A 106 0.46 -3.67 -18.69
C ILE A 106 -0.64 -2.95 -19.48
N ARG A 107 -1.86 -2.94 -18.94
CA ARG A 107 -3.00 -2.23 -19.56
C ARG A 107 -2.75 -0.74 -19.70
N TYR A 108 -2.04 -0.12 -18.75
CA TYR A 108 -1.69 1.29 -18.81
C TYR A 108 -0.67 1.57 -19.92
N MET A 109 0.34 0.71 -20.08
CA MET A 109 1.35 0.80 -21.14
C MET A 109 0.78 0.60 -22.55
N GLN A 110 -0.23 -0.26 -22.72
CA GLN A 110 -0.88 -0.44 -24.03
C GLN A 110 -1.62 0.81 -24.52
N ASN A 111 -2.11 1.63 -23.60
CA ASN A 111 -2.92 2.80 -23.93
C ASN A 111 -2.13 4.12 -23.89
N LYS A 112 -0.84 4.09 -23.49
CA LYS A 112 -0.02 5.28 -23.33
C LYS A 112 1.42 5.02 -23.72
N HIS A 113 2.03 5.99 -24.40
CA HIS A 113 3.45 5.92 -24.74
C HIS A 113 4.32 6.55 -23.64
N PRO A 114 5.58 6.12 -23.49
CA PRO A 114 6.56 6.75 -22.60
C PRO A 114 6.72 8.27 -22.84
N PRO A 115 7.05 9.07 -21.80
CA PRO A 115 7.37 8.66 -20.44
C PRO A 115 6.13 8.29 -19.60
N ILE A 116 6.23 7.21 -18.84
CA ILE A 116 5.15 6.69 -17.98
C ILE A 116 5.62 6.72 -16.54
N ARG A 117 4.80 7.30 -15.64
CA ARG A 117 4.95 7.20 -14.19
C ARG A 117 3.60 6.89 -13.57
N VAL A 118 3.41 5.66 -13.13
CA VAL A 118 2.12 5.18 -12.66
C VAL A 118 2.27 4.34 -11.40
N ILE A 119 1.36 4.51 -10.46
CA ILE A 119 1.14 3.58 -9.34
C ILE A 119 -0.24 2.95 -9.48
N ALA A 120 -0.33 1.66 -9.15
CA ALA A 120 -1.54 0.86 -9.20
C ALA A 120 -1.84 0.32 -7.80
N PRO A 121 -2.55 1.06 -6.95
CA PRO A 121 -3.10 0.54 -5.71
C PRO A 121 -4.29 -0.37 -6.00
N GLY A 122 -4.40 -1.51 -5.32
CA GLY A 122 -5.55 -2.38 -5.49
C GLY A 122 -5.54 -3.64 -4.64
N ARG A 123 -6.70 -4.30 -4.60
CA ARG A 123 -6.86 -5.63 -4.01
C ARG A 123 -6.27 -6.70 -4.90
N VAL A 124 -5.65 -7.69 -4.29
CA VAL A 124 -5.01 -8.83 -4.93
C VAL A 124 -5.33 -10.10 -4.14
N TYR A 125 -5.23 -11.24 -4.79
CA TYR A 125 -5.73 -12.51 -4.26
C TYR A 125 -4.68 -13.61 -4.38
N ARG A 126 -4.57 -14.44 -3.34
CA ARG A 126 -3.71 -15.64 -3.32
C ARG A 126 -4.41 -16.75 -2.56
N CYS A 127 -4.16 -17.99 -2.94
CA CYS A 127 -4.72 -19.15 -2.23
C CYS A 127 -4.11 -19.37 -0.83
N ASP A 128 -3.09 -18.59 -0.45
CA ASP A 128 -2.44 -18.62 0.86
C ASP A 128 -3.41 -18.20 1.98
N SER A 129 -3.54 -19.04 3.00
CA SER A 129 -4.32 -18.75 4.20
C SER A 129 -3.61 -19.29 5.44
N ASP A 130 -2.94 -18.41 6.17
CA ASP A 130 -2.36 -18.70 7.49
C ASP A 130 -2.47 -17.48 8.43
N VAL A 131 -1.74 -17.50 9.55
CA VAL A 131 -1.80 -16.41 10.55
C VAL A 131 -1.16 -15.10 10.02
N THR A 132 -0.30 -15.18 9.02
CA THR A 132 0.45 -14.06 8.42
C THR A 132 0.01 -13.72 7.00
N HIS A 133 -0.76 -14.59 6.36
CA HIS A 133 -1.23 -14.47 4.99
C HIS A 133 -2.76 -14.53 4.95
N THR A 134 -3.33 -13.59 4.21
CA THR A 134 -4.78 -13.53 3.99
C THR A 134 -5.04 -13.72 2.50
N PRO A 135 -6.13 -14.42 2.13
CA PRO A 135 -6.38 -14.77 0.73
C PRO A 135 -6.72 -13.56 -0.14
N MET A 136 -7.12 -12.44 0.48
CA MET A 136 -7.28 -11.15 -0.16
C MET A 136 -6.53 -10.11 0.67
N PHE A 137 -5.71 -9.30 0.01
CA PHE A 137 -4.95 -8.22 0.61
C PHE A 137 -4.71 -7.10 -0.40
N HIS A 138 -4.07 -6.01 0.01
CA HIS A 138 -3.87 -4.84 -0.83
C HIS A 138 -2.38 -4.67 -1.17
N GLN A 139 -2.12 -4.36 -2.43
CA GLN A 139 -0.79 -4.02 -2.92
C GLN A 139 -0.81 -2.66 -3.59
N VAL A 140 0.34 -2.01 -3.57
CA VAL A 140 0.64 -0.90 -4.47
C VAL A 140 1.87 -1.27 -5.25
N GLU A 141 1.75 -1.23 -6.57
CA GLU A 141 2.90 -1.34 -7.44
C GLU A 141 3.10 -0.08 -8.26
N GLY A 142 4.35 0.33 -8.41
CA GLY A 142 4.73 1.44 -9.25
C GLY A 142 5.54 1.00 -10.46
N LEU A 143 5.41 1.78 -11.52
CA LEU A 143 6.14 1.65 -12.77
C LEU A 143 6.59 3.03 -13.24
N TRP A 144 7.86 3.15 -13.57
CA TRP A 144 8.42 4.30 -14.28
C TRP A 144 9.15 3.81 -15.54
N ILE A 145 8.75 4.29 -16.71
CA ILE A 145 9.43 4.05 -18.00
C ILE A 145 9.82 5.39 -18.62
N ASP A 146 11.09 5.53 -18.96
CA ASP A 146 11.71 6.75 -19.49
C ASP A 146 13.04 6.41 -20.19
N GLU A 147 13.60 7.32 -20.97
CA GLU A 147 14.90 7.09 -21.65
C GLU A 147 16.06 7.07 -20.63
N ASN A 148 15.87 7.67 -19.46
CA ASN A 148 16.92 7.87 -18.44
C ASN A 148 16.66 7.11 -17.11
N ALA A 149 15.66 6.23 -17.07
CA ALA A 149 15.34 5.47 -15.86
C ALA A 149 16.45 4.46 -15.53
N ASN A 150 16.97 4.47 -14.32
CA ASN A 150 18.07 3.59 -13.92
C ASN A 150 17.91 3.08 -12.48
N PHE A 151 18.71 2.06 -12.14
CA PHE A 151 18.60 1.38 -10.85
C PHE A 151 18.99 2.27 -9.66
N ALA A 152 19.84 3.28 -9.87
CA ALA A 152 20.17 4.26 -8.84
C ALA A 152 18.97 5.16 -8.51
N ALA A 153 18.22 5.59 -9.53
CA ALA A 153 16.98 6.34 -9.37
C ALA A 153 15.93 5.52 -8.60
N LEU A 154 15.76 4.23 -8.95
CA LEU A 154 14.88 3.31 -8.22
C LEU A 154 15.24 3.26 -6.72
N LYS A 155 16.52 3.02 -6.40
CA LYS A 155 16.99 2.99 -5.01
C LYS A 155 16.73 4.30 -4.27
N GLY A 156 17.01 5.43 -4.90
CA GLY A 156 16.77 6.76 -4.32
C GLY A 156 15.30 6.97 -3.97
N ILE A 157 14.41 6.72 -4.92
CA ILE A 157 12.95 6.87 -4.73
C ILE A 157 12.44 5.98 -3.61
N LEU A 158 12.85 4.72 -3.55
CA LEU A 158 12.38 3.78 -2.52
C LEU A 158 12.90 4.13 -1.12
N VAL A 159 14.18 4.52 -1.02
CA VAL A 159 14.76 4.96 0.26
C VAL A 159 14.07 6.21 0.78
N ASP A 160 13.83 7.19 -0.10
CA ASP A 160 13.14 8.43 0.28
C ASP A 160 11.67 8.19 0.60
N PHE A 161 10.99 7.31 -0.16
CA PHE A 161 9.63 6.88 0.14
C PHE A 161 9.54 6.27 1.54
N ILE A 162 10.40 5.31 1.90
CA ILE A 162 10.36 4.68 3.22
C ILE A 162 10.62 5.68 4.35
N LYS A 163 11.59 6.60 4.17
CA LYS A 163 11.87 7.65 5.17
C LYS A 163 10.65 8.57 5.37
N GLN A 164 10.04 9.02 4.28
CA GLN A 164 8.85 9.89 4.34
C GLN A 164 7.62 9.13 4.85
N PHE A 165 7.43 7.88 4.46
CA PHE A 165 6.29 7.07 4.87
C PHE A 165 6.35 6.76 6.37
N SER A 166 7.50 6.35 6.88
CA SER A 166 7.72 6.00 8.29
C SER A 166 7.88 7.20 9.23
N GLU A 167 8.12 8.40 8.70
CA GLU A 167 8.44 9.62 9.46
C GLU A 167 9.72 9.46 10.35
N HIS A 168 10.56 8.46 10.02
CA HIS A 168 11.79 8.15 10.73
C HIS A 168 13.02 8.34 9.83
N ASN A 169 13.74 9.44 10.05
CA ASN A 169 14.92 9.80 9.26
C ASN A 169 16.15 8.87 9.45
N LYS A 170 16.13 7.98 10.45
CA LYS A 170 17.27 7.11 10.83
C LYS A 170 17.06 5.63 10.49
N LEU A 171 16.10 5.30 9.63
CA LEU A 171 15.87 3.93 9.19
C LEU A 171 17.01 3.46 8.28
N SER A 172 17.61 2.34 8.65
CA SER A 172 18.58 1.64 7.79
C SER A 172 17.83 0.80 6.77
N THR A 173 18.23 0.91 5.51
CA THR A 173 17.66 0.18 4.39
C THR A 173 18.75 -0.67 3.73
N ARG A 174 18.43 -1.88 3.29
CA ARG A 174 19.34 -2.71 2.48
C ARG A 174 18.61 -3.30 1.28
N PHE A 175 19.34 -3.49 0.19
CA PHE A 175 18.85 -4.14 -1.03
C PHE A 175 19.56 -5.48 -1.19
N ARG A 176 18.80 -6.57 -1.27
CA ARG A 176 19.31 -7.91 -1.54
C ARG A 176 18.93 -8.30 -2.96
N PRO A 177 19.85 -8.86 -3.77
CA PRO A 177 19.48 -9.46 -5.04
C PRO A 177 18.41 -10.52 -4.83
N SER A 178 17.37 -10.49 -5.67
CA SER A 178 16.29 -11.47 -5.70
C SER A 178 15.95 -11.77 -7.16
N PHE A 179 14.88 -12.52 -7.40
CA PHE A 179 14.45 -12.89 -8.74
C PHE A 179 12.95 -12.67 -8.89
N PHE A 180 12.57 -11.90 -9.91
CA PHE A 180 11.19 -11.76 -10.36
C PHE A 180 11.15 -11.88 -11.89
N PRO A 181 10.25 -12.69 -12.49
CA PRO A 181 10.24 -12.92 -13.93
C PRO A 181 10.08 -11.66 -14.80
N PHE A 182 9.44 -10.62 -14.27
CA PHE A 182 9.15 -9.35 -14.94
C PHE A 182 10.22 -8.28 -14.72
N THR A 183 11.28 -8.52 -13.95
CA THR A 183 12.38 -7.56 -13.74
C THR A 183 13.78 -8.18 -13.80
N GLU A 184 14.74 -7.48 -14.40
CA GLU A 184 16.15 -7.84 -14.42
C GLU A 184 17.05 -6.59 -14.56
N PRO A 185 17.92 -6.26 -13.59
CA PRO A 185 18.12 -6.94 -12.30
C PRO A 185 16.98 -6.72 -11.30
N SER A 186 16.79 -7.71 -10.41
CA SER A 186 15.78 -7.74 -9.36
C SER A 186 16.39 -7.62 -7.94
N ALA A 187 15.67 -6.96 -7.02
CA ALA A 187 16.07 -6.81 -5.63
C ALA A 187 14.88 -6.73 -4.66
N GLU A 188 15.08 -7.28 -3.46
CA GLU A 188 14.23 -7.05 -2.29
C GLU A 188 14.81 -5.94 -1.43
N MET A 189 13.95 -5.12 -0.86
CA MET A 189 14.34 -4.07 0.07
C MET A 189 13.89 -4.44 1.49
N ASP A 190 14.86 -4.51 2.39
CA ASP A 190 14.60 -4.68 3.82
C ASP A 190 14.88 -3.38 4.58
N ILE A 191 14.15 -3.18 5.68
CA ILE A 191 14.36 -2.09 6.63
C ILE A 191 14.72 -2.65 8.01
N SER A 192 15.48 -1.88 8.78
CA SER A 192 15.69 -2.16 10.21
C SER A 192 14.37 -2.20 10.97
N CYS A 193 14.19 -3.17 11.87
CA CYS A 193 12.93 -3.33 12.59
C CYS A 193 12.68 -2.17 13.56
N VAL A 194 11.64 -1.37 13.27
CA VAL A 194 11.19 -0.24 14.10
C VAL A 194 10.64 -0.66 15.46
N MET A 195 10.07 -1.86 15.55
CA MET A 195 9.43 -2.34 16.77
C MET A 195 10.44 -2.74 17.85
N CYS A 196 11.62 -3.22 17.46
CA CYS A 196 12.61 -3.75 18.40
C CYS A 196 13.99 -3.08 18.31
N ASN A 197 14.17 -2.07 17.45
CA ASN A 197 15.46 -1.41 17.21
C ASN A 197 16.60 -2.43 17.03
N ASN A 198 16.40 -3.40 16.13
CA ASN A 198 17.33 -4.49 15.82
C ASN A 198 17.63 -5.49 16.96
N LYS A 199 16.90 -5.47 18.07
CA LYS A 199 17.05 -6.47 19.16
C LYS A 199 16.49 -7.86 18.81
N GLY A 200 15.70 -7.96 17.75
CA GLY A 200 14.95 -9.17 17.39
C GLY A 200 13.59 -9.23 18.08
N CYS A 201 12.53 -9.51 17.34
CA CYS A 201 11.18 -9.72 17.86
C CYS A 201 10.39 -10.65 16.93
N ARG A 202 9.19 -11.06 17.36
CA ARG A 202 8.30 -11.91 16.57
C ARG A 202 7.99 -11.33 15.18
N VAL A 203 7.85 -10.00 15.07
CA VAL A 203 7.52 -9.32 13.81
C VAL A 203 8.63 -9.51 12.76
N CYS A 204 9.90 -9.44 13.17
CA CYS A 204 11.05 -9.57 12.26
C CYS A 204 11.66 -10.98 12.21
N GLY A 205 10.96 -11.99 12.73
CA GLY A 205 11.49 -13.36 12.84
C GLY A 205 12.81 -13.42 13.60
N TYR A 206 13.00 -12.52 14.57
CA TYR A 206 14.24 -12.35 15.35
C TYR A 206 15.49 -11.95 14.55
N THR A 207 15.37 -11.59 13.26
CA THR A 207 16.51 -11.20 12.42
C THR A 207 16.93 -9.73 12.59
N GLY A 208 16.04 -8.90 13.13
CA GLY A 208 16.22 -7.44 13.18
C GLY A 208 15.92 -6.71 11.87
N TRP A 209 15.65 -7.44 10.78
CA TRP A 209 15.32 -6.89 9.47
C TRP A 209 13.91 -7.29 9.05
N LEU A 210 13.26 -6.41 8.30
CA LEU A 210 11.92 -6.63 7.76
C LEU A 210 11.94 -6.38 6.28
N GLU A 211 11.61 -7.39 5.49
CA GLU A 211 11.35 -7.25 4.06
C GLU A 211 10.07 -6.45 3.87
N ILE A 212 10.12 -5.37 3.09
CA ILE A 212 8.97 -4.45 2.92
C ILE A 212 8.43 -4.49 1.49
N LEU A 213 9.32 -4.64 0.51
CA LEU A 213 8.97 -4.52 -0.90
C LEU A 213 9.96 -5.26 -1.80
N GLY A 214 9.48 -5.62 -2.99
CA GLY A 214 10.28 -6.10 -4.12
C GLY A 214 10.39 -5.01 -5.19
N CYS A 215 11.50 -4.97 -5.91
CA CYS A 215 11.72 -4.00 -6.98
C CYS A 215 12.74 -4.49 -8.02
N GLY A 216 12.79 -3.84 -9.17
CA GLY A 216 13.79 -4.16 -10.19
C GLY A 216 13.64 -3.31 -11.45
N MET A 217 14.59 -3.47 -12.37
CA MET A 217 14.48 -2.89 -13.72
C MET A 217 13.55 -3.75 -14.55
N VAL A 218 12.61 -3.16 -15.29
CA VAL A 218 11.62 -3.91 -16.08
C VAL A 218 12.31 -4.76 -17.14
N HIS A 219 11.93 -6.03 -17.22
CA HIS A 219 12.54 -6.96 -18.16
C HIS A 219 12.19 -6.55 -19.62
N PRO A 220 13.15 -6.57 -20.57
CA PRO A 220 12.89 -6.15 -21.95
C PRO A 220 11.72 -6.88 -22.62
N GLU A 221 11.54 -8.15 -22.31
CA GLU A 221 10.41 -8.95 -22.83
C GLU A 221 9.04 -8.40 -22.41
N VAL A 222 8.92 -7.81 -21.22
CA VAL A 222 7.67 -7.17 -20.77
C VAL A 222 7.37 -5.93 -21.61
N LEU A 223 8.39 -5.15 -21.98
CA LEU A 223 8.23 -3.96 -22.85
C LEU A 223 7.81 -4.36 -24.26
N LYS A 224 8.36 -5.46 -24.80
CA LYS A 224 7.96 -5.99 -26.11
C LYS A 224 6.50 -6.42 -26.17
N HIS A 225 5.96 -7.01 -25.10
CA HIS A 225 4.54 -7.42 -25.04
C HIS A 225 3.54 -6.24 -25.13
N VAL A 226 4.01 -5.01 -24.96
CA VAL A 226 3.22 -3.77 -25.02
C VAL A 226 3.73 -2.80 -26.09
N ASP A 227 4.50 -3.29 -27.06
CA ASP A 227 5.03 -2.53 -28.20
C ASP A 227 5.87 -1.29 -27.80
N ILE A 228 6.61 -1.38 -26.68
CA ILE A 228 7.58 -0.36 -26.25
C ILE A 228 8.99 -0.82 -26.64
N ASP A 229 9.70 0.03 -27.37
CA ASP A 229 11.10 -0.21 -27.77
C ASP A 229 12.03 -0.22 -26.55
N SER A 230 12.55 -1.41 -26.21
CA SER A 230 13.44 -1.64 -25.07
C SER A 230 14.86 -1.12 -25.27
N GLU A 231 15.28 -0.82 -26.50
CA GLU A 231 16.59 -0.20 -26.77
C GLU A 231 16.55 1.30 -26.52
N LYS A 232 15.37 1.92 -26.71
CA LYS A 232 15.16 3.34 -26.48
C LYS A 232 14.71 3.65 -25.05
N TYR A 233 13.79 2.86 -24.52
CA TYR A 233 13.20 3.11 -23.20
C TYR A 233 13.59 2.05 -22.20
N VAL A 234 13.97 2.52 -21.01
CA VAL A 234 14.25 1.69 -19.86
C VAL A 234 13.25 2.01 -18.76
N GLY A 235 13.06 1.10 -17.82
CA GLY A 235 12.12 1.33 -16.75
C GLY A 235 12.44 0.54 -15.51
N PHE A 236 11.86 0.96 -14.39
CA PHE A 236 11.88 0.20 -13.15
C PHE A 236 10.47 0.06 -12.59
N ALA A 237 10.27 -1.03 -11.88
CA ALA A 237 9.04 -1.33 -11.17
C ALA A 237 9.34 -1.68 -9.71
N PHE A 238 8.34 -1.49 -8.86
CA PHE A 238 8.39 -1.87 -7.46
C PHE A 238 7.00 -2.26 -6.96
N GLY A 239 6.93 -3.14 -5.97
CA GLY A 239 5.70 -3.62 -5.39
C GLY A 239 5.80 -3.76 -3.87
N MET A 240 4.79 -3.28 -3.16
CA MET A 240 4.73 -3.31 -1.70
C MET A 240 3.36 -3.74 -1.21
N GLY A 241 3.35 -4.54 -0.14
CA GLY A 241 2.13 -4.92 0.57
C GLY A 241 1.67 -3.82 1.52
N VAL A 242 0.41 -3.42 1.41
CA VAL A 242 -0.15 -2.29 2.17
C VAL A 242 -0.38 -2.67 3.62
N GLU A 243 -0.88 -3.89 3.87
CA GLU A 243 -1.10 -4.42 5.22
C GLU A 243 0.21 -4.43 6.00
N ARG A 244 1.32 -4.85 5.39
CA ARG A 244 2.64 -4.87 6.04
C ARG A 244 3.08 -3.47 6.44
N LEU A 245 2.88 -2.48 5.57
CA LEU A 245 3.18 -1.07 5.89
C LEU A 245 2.28 -0.51 6.99
N ALA A 246 0.98 -0.84 6.96
CA ALA A 246 0.02 -0.43 7.98
C ALA A 246 0.36 -1.04 9.34
N MET A 247 0.70 -2.32 9.40
CA MET A 247 1.14 -3.00 10.63
C MET A 247 2.35 -2.32 11.25
N LEU A 248 3.34 -1.95 10.43
CA LEU A 248 4.55 -1.28 10.91
C LEU A 248 4.31 0.14 11.38
N ARG A 249 3.44 0.88 10.70
CA ARG A 249 3.09 2.25 11.08
C ARG A 249 2.27 2.31 12.36
N TYR A 250 1.32 1.39 12.50
CA TYR A 250 0.30 1.44 13.55
C TYR A 250 0.56 0.48 14.71
N GLY A 251 1.58 -0.38 14.64
CA GLY A 251 1.84 -1.36 15.69
C GLY A 251 0.83 -2.50 15.74
N VAL A 252 0.23 -2.86 14.60
CA VAL A 252 -0.74 -3.96 14.53
C VAL A 252 0.02 -5.28 14.39
N ASN A 253 -0.26 -6.22 15.31
CA ASN A 253 0.47 -7.49 15.40
C ASN A 253 -0.11 -8.61 14.53
N ASP A 254 -1.37 -8.50 14.11
CA ASP A 254 -2.10 -9.54 13.40
C ASP A 254 -2.85 -8.95 12.20
N ILE A 255 -2.60 -9.49 11.01
CA ILE A 255 -3.19 -9.04 9.75
C ILE A 255 -4.71 -9.25 9.72
N ARG A 256 -5.24 -10.25 10.43
CA ARG A 256 -6.67 -10.61 10.43
C ARG A 256 -7.53 -9.49 11.01
N MET A 257 -6.97 -8.67 11.90
CA MET A 257 -7.68 -7.53 12.50
C MET A 257 -8.19 -6.54 11.45
N PHE A 258 -7.55 -6.46 10.28
CA PHE A 258 -8.00 -5.61 9.17
C PHE A 258 -9.25 -6.13 8.45
N PHE A 259 -9.60 -7.41 8.60
CA PHE A 259 -10.72 -8.03 7.87
C PHE A 259 -11.89 -8.43 8.79
N GLU A 260 -11.66 -8.56 10.09
CA GLU A 260 -12.71 -8.85 11.09
C GLU A 260 -13.68 -7.68 11.30
N ASN A 261 -13.29 -6.45 10.96
CA ASN A 261 -14.10 -5.24 11.13
C ASN A 261 -14.59 -4.99 12.57
N ASP A 262 -13.80 -5.36 13.59
CA ASP A 262 -14.12 -5.05 14.99
C ASP A 262 -14.10 -3.54 15.23
N LEU A 263 -15.26 -2.98 15.62
CA LEU A 263 -15.41 -1.55 15.91
C LEU A 263 -14.45 -1.04 17.01
N ARG A 264 -14.02 -1.89 17.95
CA ARG A 264 -13.06 -1.53 19.00
C ARG A 264 -11.66 -1.31 18.43
N PHE A 265 -11.30 -2.04 17.38
CA PHE A 265 -10.06 -1.85 16.64
C PHE A 265 -10.16 -0.64 15.73
N LEU A 266 -11.21 -0.56 14.91
CA LEU A 266 -11.37 0.52 13.92
C LEU A 266 -11.40 1.92 14.56
N LYS A 267 -12.05 2.07 15.71
CA LYS A 267 -12.12 3.36 16.44
C LYS A 267 -10.77 3.89 16.91
N GLN A 268 -9.72 3.06 16.98
CA GLN A 268 -8.37 3.51 17.34
C GLN A 268 -7.72 4.36 16.24
N PHE A 269 -8.31 4.36 15.03
CA PHE A 269 -7.82 5.07 13.86
C PHE A 269 -8.76 6.19 13.40
N ASN A 270 -9.71 6.61 14.23
CA ASN A 270 -10.55 7.77 13.94
C ASN A 270 -9.75 9.07 14.11
#